data_AF-A0A3D5P175-F1
#
_entry.id   AF-A0A3D5P175-F1
#
_cell.length_a   1.000
_cell.length_b   1.000
_cell.length_c   1.000
_cell.angle_alpha   90.00
_cell.angle_beta   90.00
_cell.angle_gamma   90.00
#
_symmetry.space_group_name_H-M   'P 1'
#
loop_
_entity.id
_entity.type
_entity.pdbx_description
1 polymer ?
#
loop_
_entity_poly.entity_id
_entity_poly.type
_entity_poly.pdbx_seq_one_letter_code
_entity_poly.pdbx_strand_id
1 'polypeptide(L)'
;MTMRYFAFLRAINVGGHTVKMANLVQYFQEIGFSDVHTFIASGNVIFSTSAEDVSRLERDIEDMLVLNLGYEVKVFIRSTEEFSGILRYQPFHAEEIANAGAINVGFLTSPLSFAEQEKLQALTTEADYFHCMEREFYWLCKTGQSQSEFSLKL
;
A
#
# COMPACT_ATOMS: atom_id res chain seq x y z
N MET A 1 -1.92 23.61 -9.40
CA MET A 1 -3.07 23.24 -8.56
C MET A 1 -2.58 22.24 -7.52
N THR A 2 -3.23 22.09 -6.36
CA THR A 2 -2.87 21.02 -5.42
C THR A 2 -3.66 19.75 -5.75
N MET A 3 -2.99 18.61 -5.70
CA MET A 3 -3.56 17.27 -5.90
C MET A 3 -3.58 16.52 -4.57
N ARG A 4 -4.56 15.65 -4.39
CA ARG A 4 -4.73 14.82 -3.19
C ARG A 4 -4.22 13.41 -3.42
N TYR A 5 -3.38 12.96 -2.49
CA TYR A 5 -2.73 11.66 -2.52
C TYR A 5 -3.00 10.86 -1.24
N PHE A 6 -2.85 9.54 -1.38
CA PHE A 6 -2.92 8.54 -0.32
C PHE A 6 -1.56 7.84 -0.24
N ALA A 7 -0.86 7.96 0.89
CA ALA A 7 0.37 7.24 1.19
C ALA A 7 0.08 6.06 2.13
N PHE A 8 0.49 4.87 1.71
CA PHE A 8 0.46 3.64 2.49
C PHE A 8 1.88 3.33 2.97
N LEU A 9 2.09 3.38 4.28
CA LEU A 9 3.38 3.22 4.93
C LEU A 9 3.53 1.80 5.48
N ARG A 10 4.55 1.08 5.03
CA ARG A 10 4.81 -0.28 5.53
C ARG A 10 5.44 -0.24 6.92
N ALA A 11 5.02 -1.18 7.77
CA ALA A 11 5.62 -1.43 9.08
C ALA A 11 5.49 -0.29 10.13
N ILE A 12 4.43 0.52 10.03
CA ILE A 12 4.07 1.45 11.11
C ILE A 12 3.41 0.70 12.27
N ASN A 13 3.88 0.94 13.50
CA ASN A 13 3.34 0.36 14.74
C ASN A 13 3.37 -1.17 14.83
N VAL A 14 4.40 -1.79 14.24
CA VAL A 14 4.69 -3.23 14.35
C VAL A 14 6.11 -3.46 14.85
N GLY A 15 6.44 -4.68 15.28
CA GLY A 15 7.82 -5.05 15.61
C GLY A 15 8.45 -4.28 16.77
N GLY A 16 7.64 -3.68 17.66
CA GLY A 16 8.11 -2.86 18.77
C GLY A 16 8.31 -1.37 18.44
N HIS A 17 8.09 -0.95 17.19
CA HIS A 17 8.06 0.46 16.83
C HIS A 17 6.74 1.09 17.29
N THR A 18 6.81 2.32 17.84
CA THR A 18 5.62 3.11 18.18
C THR A 18 5.76 4.51 17.60
N VAL A 19 4.84 4.85 16.71
CA VAL A 19 4.75 6.13 16.01
C VAL A 19 3.42 6.78 16.40
N LYS A 20 3.49 7.97 16.99
CA LYS A 20 2.31 8.79 17.25
C LYS A 20 1.82 9.37 15.93
N MET A 21 0.55 9.19 15.59
CA MET A 21 -0.02 9.72 14.34
C MET A 21 0.06 11.24 14.25
N ALA A 22 0.01 11.96 15.38
CA ALA A 22 0.25 13.40 15.41
C ALA A 22 1.65 13.80 14.93
N ASN A 23 2.68 13.01 15.27
CA ASN A 23 4.04 13.25 14.77
C ASN A 23 4.10 12.98 13.27
N LEU A 24 3.45 11.90 12.80
CA LEU A 24 3.41 11.57 11.37
C LEU A 24 2.76 12.70 10.55
N VAL A 25 1.68 13.29 11.07
CA VAL A 25 1.05 14.48 10.49
C VAL A 25 2.04 15.65 10.44
N GLN A 26 2.72 15.93 11.55
CA GLN A 26 3.70 17.01 11.63
C GLN A 26 4.84 16.82 10.62
N TYR A 27 5.40 15.62 10.48
CA TYR A 27 6.52 15.40 9.57
C TYR A 27 6.14 15.61 8.09
N PHE A 28 4.93 15.21 7.70
CA PHE A 28 4.39 15.50 6.36
C PHE A 28 4.21 17.01 6.14
N GLN A 29 3.79 17.75 7.17
CA GLN A 29 3.66 19.21 7.09
C GLN A 29 5.03 19.91 6.99
N GLU A 30 6.05 19.40 7.68
CA GLU A 30 7.41 19.96 7.67
C GLU A 30 8.09 19.88 6.30
N ILE A 31 7.76 18.86 5.49
CA ILE A 31 8.22 18.75 4.10
C ILE A 31 7.31 19.47 3.09
N GLY A 32 6.37 20.28 3.57
CA GLY A 32 5.58 21.22 2.76
C GLY A 32 4.24 20.68 2.24
N PHE A 33 3.74 19.55 2.75
CA PHE A 33 2.42 19.05 2.37
C PHE A 33 1.29 19.68 3.19
N SER A 34 0.11 19.81 2.58
CA SER A 34 -1.08 20.39 3.22
C SER A 34 -2.19 19.35 3.41
N ASP A 35 -3.26 19.73 4.13
CA ASP A 35 -4.44 18.88 4.37
C ASP A 35 -4.09 17.46 4.85
N VAL A 36 -3.09 17.37 5.72
CA VAL A 36 -2.54 16.08 6.16
C VAL A 36 -3.46 15.44 7.19
N HIS A 37 -3.92 14.22 6.91
CA HIS A 37 -4.74 13.41 7.80
C HIS A 37 -4.21 11.97 7.86
N THR A 38 -4.33 11.33 9.01
CA THR A 38 -4.04 9.89 9.15
C THR A 38 -5.32 9.10 9.34
N PHE A 39 -5.39 7.90 8.78
CA PHE A 39 -6.46 6.95 9.05
C PHE A 39 -5.93 5.79 9.88
N ILE A 40 -6.47 5.64 11.10
CA ILE A 40 -6.06 4.67 12.14
C ILE A 40 -4.54 4.69 12.44
N ALA A 41 -4.08 3.83 13.34
CA ALA A 41 -2.67 3.79 13.76
C ALA A 41 -1.84 2.79 12.94
N SER A 42 -2.06 2.71 11.63
CA SER A 42 -1.46 1.68 10.76
C SER A 42 -0.66 2.24 9.57
N GLY A 43 -0.38 3.55 9.55
CA GLY A 43 0.45 4.13 8.48
C GLY A 43 -0.31 4.50 7.21
N ASN A 44 -1.58 4.89 7.30
CA ASN A 44 -2.31 5.46 6.16
C ASN A 44 -2.35 6.98 6.30
N VAL A 45 -1.82 7.71 5.31
CA VAL A 45 -1.76 9.18 5.32
C VAL A 45 -2.41 9.74 4.07
N ILE A 46 -3.26 10.74 4.23
CA ILE A 46 -3.87 11.53 3.15
C ILE A 46 -3.21 12.90 3.21
N PHE A 47 -2.79 13.45 2.07
CA PHE A 47 -2.17 14.78 2.02
C PHE A 47 -2.41 15.42 0.65
N SER A 48 -2.23 16.74 0.58
CA SER A 48 -2.27 17.52 -0.65
C SER A 48 -0.89 18.12 -0.96
N THR A 49 -0.52 18.17 -2.23
CA THR A 49 0.70 18.83 -2.71
C THR A 49 0.55 19.32 -4.14
N SER A 50 1.36 20.27 -4.58
CA SER A 50 1.45 20.66 -6.00
C SER A 50 2.46 19.84 -6.80
N ALA A 51 3.21 18.95 -6.15
CA ALA A 51 4.15 18.05 -6.80
C ALA A 51 3.41 16.87 -7.44
N GLU A 52 3.81 16.49 -8.65
CA GLU A 52 3.13 15.47 -9.47
C GLU A 52 3.96 14.19 -9.65
N ASP A 53 5.28 14.27 -9.42
CA ASP A 53 6.18 13.12 -9.54
C ASP A 53 6.03 12.20 -8.32
N VAL A 54 5.20 11.17 -8.47
CA VAL A 54 4.88 10.19 -7.43
C VAL A 54 6.13 9.48 -6.91
N SER A 55 7.05 9.07 -7.78
CA SER A 55 8.27 8.36 -7.35
C SER A 55 9.20 9.27 -6.56
N ARG A 56 9.23 10.56 -6.89
CA ARG A 56 9.94 11.55 -6.06
C ARG A 56 9.25 11.76 -4.72
N LEU A 57 7.92 11.88 -4.69
CA LEU A 57 7.16 12.00 -3.45
C LEU A 57 7.39 10.81 -2.51
N GLU A 58 7.41 9.59 -3.05
CA GLU A 58 7.71 8.37 -2.28
C GLU A 58 9.09 8.49 -1.63
N ARG A 59 10.14 8.84 -2.40
CA ARG A 59 11.51 9.01 -1.86
C ARG A 59 11.61 10.13 -0.82
N ASP A 60 11.02 11.30 -1.10
CA ASP A 60 11.07 12.44 -0.18
C ASP A 60 10.40 12.10 1.17
N ILE A 61 9.32 11.30 1.15
CA ILE A 61 8.66 10.79 2.36
C ILE A 61 9.52 9.70 3.04
N GLU A 62 10.07 8.74 2.29
CA GLU A 62 10.94 7.68 2.84
C GLU A 62 12.14 8.29 3.58
N ASP A 63 12.84 9.26 2.97
CA ASP A 63 14.00 9.94 3.56
C ASP A 63 13.61 10.69 4.84
N MET A 64 12.50 11.43 4.79
CA MET A 64 11.97 12.12 5.97
C MET A 64 11.64 11.14 7.11
N LEU A 65 11.03 9.99 6.79
CA LEU A 65 10.64 9.00 7.81
C LEU A 65 11.86 8.34 8.42
N VAL A 66 12.89 8.00 7.63
CA VAL A 66 14.15 7.44 8.15
C VAL A 66 14.81 8.41 9.11
N LEU A 67 14.87 9.70 8.76
CA LEU A 67 15.47 10.73 9.61
C LEU A 67 14.74 10.89 10.96
N ASN A 68 13.40 10.82 10.95
CA ASN A 68 12.60 11.08 12.14
C ASN A 68 12.33 9.83 12.99
N LEU A 69 12.27 8.65 12.37
CA LEU A 69 11.90 7.39 13.03
C LEU A 69 13.10 6.49 13.30
N GLY A 70 14.22 6.69 12.58
CA GLY A 70 15.44 5.92 12.74
C GLY A 70 15.41 4.53 12.09
N TYR A 71 14.45 4.26 11.20
CA TYR A 71 14.35 3.01 10.44
C TYR A 71 13.66 3.23 9.09
N GLU A 72 13.89 2.31 8.16
CA GLU A 72 13.28 2.35 6.82
C GLU A 72 11.77 2.06 6.88
N VAL A 73 11.01 2.96 6.26
CA VAL A 73 9.57 2.81 6.06
C VAL A 73 9.31 2.91 4.57
N LYS A 74 8.82 1.83 3.94
CA LYS A 74 8.44 1.86 2.52
C LYS A 74 7.12 2.58 2.30
N VAL A 75 7.09 3.44 1.29
CA VAL A 75 5.96 4.32 0.98
C VAL A 75 5.39 3.95 -0.38
N PHE A 76 4.07 3.76 -0.45
CA PHE A 76 3.36 3.56 -1.71
C PHE A 76 2.30 4.64 -1.86
N ILE A 77 2.38 5.45 -2.92
CA ILE A 77 1.47 6.58 -3.12
C ILE A 77 0.47 6.31 -4.23
N ARG A 78 -0.79 6.64 -3.97
CA ARG A 78 -1.87 6.65 -4.97
C ARG A 78 -2.53 8.01 -5.08
N SER A 79 -2.82 8.44 -6.31
CA SER A 79 -3.72 9.58 -6.57
C SER A 79 -5.16 9.20 -6.21
N THR A 80 -6.04 10.20 -6.20
CA THR A 80 -7.48 9.96 -5.99
C THR A 80 -8.11 9.12 -7.10
N GLU A 81 -7.65 9.29 -8.33
CA GLU A 81 -8.08 8.54 -9.51
C GLU A 81 -7.62 7.07 -9.42
N GLU A 82 -6.34 6.84 -9.10
CA GLU A 82 -5.78 5.50 -8.92
C GLU A 82 -6.49 4.77 -7.78
N PHE A 83 -6.66 5.42 -6.63
CA PHE A 83 -7.35 4.83 -5.49
C PHE A 83 -8.82 4.49 -5.81
N SER A 84 -9.51 5.34 -6.57
CA SER A 84 -10.85 5.04 -7.08
C SER A 84 -10.87 3.90 -8.10
N GLY A 85 -9.80 3.74 -8.88
CA GLY A 85 -9.59 2.61 -9.78
C GLY A 85 -9.55 1.28 -9.02
N ILE A 86 -8.76 1.23 -7.95
CA ILE A 86 -8.62 0.05 -7.07
C ILE A 86 -9.99 -0.37 -6.50
N LEU A 87 -10.81 0.57 -6.03
CA LEU A 87 -12.13 0.27 -5.46
C LEU A 87 -13.13 -0.29 -6.49
N ARG A 88 -12.98 0.08 -7.76
CA ARG A 88 -13.87 -0.37 -8.85
C ARG A 88 -13.39 -1.66 -9.50
N TYR A 89 -12.11 -2.00 -9.35
CA TYR A 89 -11.56 -3.21 -9.92
C TYR A 89 -12.06 -4.44 -9.16
N GLN A 90 -12.68 -5.37 -9.88
CA GLN A 90 -13.23 -6.61 -9.34
C GLN A 90 -12.49 -7.79 -10.00
N PRO A 91 -11.34 -8.22 -9.45
CA PRO A 91 -10.52 -9.28 -10.05
C PRO A 91 -11.11 -10.68 -9.85
N PHE A 92 -11.98 -10.86 -8.86
CA PHE A 92 -12.53 -12.16 -8.47
C PHE A 92 -14.05 -12.19 -8.65
N HIS A 93 -14.59 -13.38 -8.90
CA HIS A 93 -16.03 -13.58 -8.99
C HIS A 93 -16.69 -13.41 -7.61
N ALA A 94 -17.94 -12.94 -7.60
CA ALA A 94 -18.67 -12.69 -6.37
C ALA A 94 -18.79 -13.94 -5.46
N GLU A 95 -18.86 -15.13 -6.06
CA GLU A 95 -18.89 -16.41 -5.33
C GLU A 95 -17.55 -16.72 -4.64
N GLU A 96 -16.42 -16.39 -5.27
CA GLU A 96 -15.09 -16.58 -4.69
C GLU A 96 -14.92 -15.64 -3.49
N ILE A 97 -15.33 -14.38 -3.66
CA ILE A 97 -15.31 -13.35 -2.60
C ILE A 97 -16.16 -13.76 -1.41
N ALA A 98 -17.38 -14.28 -1.64
CA ALA A 98 -18.30 -14.69 -0.59
C ALA A 98 -17.75 -15.84 0.27
N ASN A 99 -16.88 -16.67 -0.30
CA ASN A 99 -16.23 -17.80 0.38
C ASN A 99 -14.79 -17.52 0.81
N ALA A 100 -14.30 -16.28 0.62
CA ALA A 100 -12.94 -15.91 0.98
C ALA A 100 -12.80 -15.64 2.49
N GLY A 101 -11.70 -16.09 3.08
CA GLY A 101 -11.30 -15.70 4.43
C GLY A 101 -10.74 -14.29 4.47
N ALA A 102 -10.08 -13.83 3.39
CA ALA A 102 -9.61 -12.48 3.23
C ALA A 102 -9.42 -12.09 1.76
N ILE A 103 -9.54 -10.79 1.48
CA ILE A 103 -9.09 -10.19 0.22
C ILE A 103 -8.10 -9.08 0.56
N ASN A 104 -6.94 -9.14 -0.09
CA ASN A 104 -5.86 -8.19 0.12
C ASN A 104 -5.55 -7.46 -1.17
N VAL A 105 -5.16 -6.19 -1.01
CA VAL A 105 -4.52 -5.40 -2.05
C VAL A 105 -3.11 -5.11 -1.59
N GLY A 106 -2.13 -5.59 -2.34
CA GLY A 106 -0.73 -5.26 -2.16
C GLY A 106 -0.32 -4.15 -3.13
N PHE A 107 0.40 -3.17 -2.61
CA PHE A 107 0.87 -2.03 -3.39
C PHE A 107 2.33 -2.21 -3.81
N LEU A 108 2.62 -1.79 -5.03
CA LEU A 108 3.94 -1.78 -5.66
C LEU A 108 4.30 -0.33 -6.04
N THR A 109 5.60 -0.05 -6.12
CA THR A 109 6.11 1.25 -6.60
C THR A 109 6.08 1.32 -8.13
N SER A 110 6.22 0.18 -8.81
CA SER A 110 6.13 0.03 -10.27
C SER A 110 5.31 -1.20 -10.66
N PRO A 111 4.75 -1.24 -11.89
CA PRO A 111 4.11 -2.45 -12.40
C PRO A 111 5.07 -3.64 -12.46
N LEU A 112 4.53 -4.84 -12.25
CA LEU A 112 5.27 -6.08 -12.44
C LEU A 112 5.58 -6.26 -13.93
N SER A 113 6.82 -6.61 -14.24
CA SER A 113 7.22 -7.14 -15.54
C SER A 113 6.50 -8.46 -15.83
N PHE A 114 6.44 -8.87 -17.10
CA PHE A 114 5.82 -10.14 -17.49
C PHE A 114 6.36 -11.34 -16.69
N ALA A 115 7.68 -11.40 -16.51
CA ALA A 115 8.32 -12.48 -15.73
C ALA A 115 7.94 -12.45 -14.24
N GLU A 116 7.71 -11.27 -13.65
CA GLU A 116 7.23 -11.15 -12.27
C GLU A 116 5.75 -11.51 -12.15
N GLN A 117 4.95 -11.18 -13.16
CA GLN A 117 3.54 -11.61 -13.23
C GLN A 117 3.43 -13.14 -13.33
N GLU A 118 4.25 -13.78 -14.16
CA GLU A 118 4.32 -15.25 -14.23
C GLU A 118 4.71 -15.86 -12.88
N LYS A 119 5.69 -15.28 -12.19
CA LYS A 119 6.07 -15.72 -10.84
C LYS A 119 4.92 -15.57 -9.85
N LEU A 120 4.22 -14.43 -9.85
CA LEU A 120 3.06 -14.21 -8.99
C LEU A 120 1.95 -15.24 -9.28
N GLN A 121 1.65 -15.48 -10.55
CA GLN A 121 0.66 -16.47 -10.96
C GLN A 121 1.03 -17.89 -10.54
N ALA A 122 2.31 -18.23 -10.59
CA ALA A 122 2.82 -19.53 -10.13
C ALA A 122 2.67 -19.76 -8.61
N LEU A 123 2.36 -18.71 -7.83
CA LEU A 123 2.03 -18.83 -6.40
C LEU A 123 0.56 -19.20 -6.14
N THR A 124 -0.27 -19.24 -7.18
CA THR A 124 -1.69 -19.61 -7.04
C THR A 124 -1.81 -21.05 -6.54
N THR A 125 -2.66 -21.23 -5.52
CA THR A 125 -2.99 -22.54 -4.93
C THR A 125 -4.51 -22.72 -4.93
N GLU A 126 -4.99 -23.85 -4.39
CA GLU A 126 -6.43 -24.02 -4.15
C GLU A 126 -7.00 -23.01 -3.13
N ALA A 127 -6.12 -22.47 -2.27
CA ALA A 127 -6.44 -21.51 -1.21
C ALA A 127 -6.11 -20.06 -1.57
N ASP A 128 -5.14 -19.81 -2.45
CA ASP A 128 -4.59 -18.48 -2.73
C ASP A 128 -4.70 -18.16 -4.22
N TYR A 129 -5.44 -17.10 -4.56
CA TYR A 129 -5.61 -16.64 -5.93
C TYR A 129 -5.03 -15.24 -6.09
N PHE A 130 -4.29 -15.03 -7.18
CA PHE A 130 -3.60 -13.78 -7.43
C PHE A 130 -4.00 -13.14 -8.75
N HIS A 131 -4.20 -11.83 -8.73
CA HIS A 131 -4.30 -10.98 -9.91
C HIS A 131 -3.35 -9.80 -9.78
N CYS A 132 -2.91 -9.25 -10.89
CA CYS A 132 -2.15 -8.00 -10.92
C CYS A 132 -2.79 -7.00 -11.86
N MET A 133 -2.81 -5.74 -11.47
CA MET A 133 -3.27 -4.63 -12.29
C MET A 133 -2.41 -3.41 -11.97
N GLU A 134 -1.79 -2.82 -12.99
CA GLU A 134 -0.91 -1.67 -12.84
C GLU A 134 0.11 -1.84 -11.69
N ARG A 135 -0.04 -1.10 -10.59
CA ARG A 135 0.87 -1.11 -9.44
C ARG A 135 0.29 -1.86 -8.24
N GLU A 136 -0.70 -2.70 -8.46
CA GLU A 136 -1.32 -3.51 -7.42
C GLU A 136 -1.28 -4.99 -7.77
N PHE A 137 -1.18 -5.81 -6.73
CA PHE A 137 -1.64 -7.20 -6.80
C PHE A 137 -2.79 -7.42 -5.82
N TYR A 138 -3.68 -8.31 -6.20
CA TYR A 138 -4.87 -8.68 -5.46
C TYR A 138 -4.72 -10.13 -5.06
N TRP A 139 -4.91 -10.41 -3.78
CA TRP A 139 -4.79 -11.75 -3.23
C TRP A 139 -6.08 -12.13 -2.52
N LEU A 140 -6.80 -13.09 -3.10
CA LEU A 140 -7.93 -13.75 -2.47
C LEU A 140 -7.42 -14.99 -1.75
N CYS A 141 -7.56 -14.97 -0.44
CA CYS A 141 -7.19 -16.06 0.44
C CYS A 141 -8.47 -16.73 0.93
N LYS A 142 -8.74 -17.97 0.49
CA LYS A 142 -9.90 -18.76 0.94
C LYS A 142 -9.77 -19.16 2.39
N THR A 143 -8.55 -19.49 2.81
CA THR A 143 -8.21 -19.66 4.22
C THR A 143 -7.94 -18.27 4.84
N GLY A 144 -7.98 -18.10 6.16
CA GLY A 144 -7.54 -16.82 6.74
C GLY A 144 -6.05 -16.59 6.45
N GLN A 145 -5.60 -15.34 6.32
CA GLN A 145 -4.19 -15.02 5.98
C GLN A 145 -3.15 -15.73 6.88
N SER A 146 -3.45 -15.89 8.17
CA SER A 146 -2.54 -16.56 9.11
C SER A 146 -2.41 -18.08 8.88
N GLN A 147 -3.24 -18.65 8.00
CA GLN A 147 -3.29 -20.07 7.66
C GLN A 147 -2.81 -20.33 6.23
N SER A 148 -2.54 -19.28 5.45
CA SER A 148 -1.93 -19.43 4.13
C SER A 148 -0.43 -19.71 4.27
N GLU A 149 0.10 -20.54 3.38
CA GLU A 149 1.54 -20.75 3.24
C GLU A 149 2.22 -19.61 2.47
N PHE A 150 1.45 -18.74 1.84
CA PHE A 150 1.97 -17.55 1.16
C PHE A 150 2.57 -16.57 2.17
N SER A 151 3.84 -16.22 1.94
CA SER A 151 4.55 -15.20 2.69
C SER A 151 5.08 -14.13 1.74
N LEU A 152 4.88 -12.86 2.10
CA LEU A 152 5.44 -11.68 1.40
C LEU A 152 6.97 -11.62 1.58
N LYS A 153 7.68 -12.55 0.94
CA LYS A 153 9.14 -12.53 0.74
C LYS A 153 9.44 -12.47 -0.77
N LEU A 154 8.69 -11.65 -1.49
CA LEU A 154 9.00 -11.25 -2.86
C LEU A 154 10.10 -10.19 -2.85
#